data_AF-C1N6L5-F1
#
_entry.id   AF-C1N6L5-F1
#
_cell.length_a   1.000
_cell.length_b   1.000
_cell.length_c   1.000
_cell.angle_alpha   90.00
_cell.angle_beta   90.00
_cell.angle_gamma   90.00
#
_symmetry.space_group_name_H-M   'P 1'
#
loop_
_entity.id
_entity.type
_entity.pdbx_description
1 polymer ?
#
loop_
_entity_poly.entity_id
_entity_poly.type
_entity_poly.pdbx_seq_one_letter_code
_entity_poly.pdbx_strand_id
1 'polypeptide(L)'
;MSEKAKRFCGWAAYAGELELLKWLRENEYPWADTCTKAAKRGHLHVLEWARENGAPWDATVCSGAAYSGHFHVLKWALTNGAPWDVQTALSCVLGDQLETAIWAIRHGAPVDEETYDAAVTRGHRWTPFAENVWDILMDDW
;
A
#
# COMPACT_ATOMS: atom_id res chain seq x y z
N MET A 1 29.18 7.53 -2.87
CA MET A 1 28.06 8.34 -2.34
C MET A 1 27.85 8.01 -0.87
N SER A 2 27.39 8.97 -0.05
CA SER A 2 27.12 8.75 1.38
C SER A 2 25.78 8.05 1.60
N GLU A 3 25.59 7.39 2.75
CA GLU A 3 24.34 6.71 3.09
C GLU A 3 23.12 7.64 3.09
N LYS A 4 23.33 8.92 3.46
CA LYS A 4 22.30 9.97 3.40
C LYS A 4 21.80 10.21 1.97
N ALA A 5 22.70 10.16 0.96
CA ALA A 5 22.34 10.38 -0.43
C ALA A 5 21.37 9.33 -0.99
N LYS A 6 21.38 8.11 -0.43
CA LYS A 6 20.49 7.02 -0.89
C LYS A 6 19.01 7.27 -0.61
N ARG A 7 18.64 8.20 0.28
CA ARG A 7 17.25 8.38 0.75
C ARG A 7 16.51 9.60 0.19
N PHE A 8 17.17 10.44 -0.63
CA PHE A 8 16.58 11.68 -1.13
C PHE A 8 15.34 11.46 -2.01
N CYS A 9 15.36 10.49 -2.93
CA CYS A 9 14.20 10.16 -3.77
C CYS A 9 13.00 9.76 -2.91
N GLY A 10 13.22 8.94 -1.88
CA GLY A 10 12.20 8.60 -0.89
C GLY A 10 11.65 9.81 -0.13
N TRP A 11 12.49 10.79 0.25
CA TRP A 11 12.01 12.03 0.87
C TRP A 11 11.20 12.92 -0.07
N ALA A 12 11.64 13.10 -1.32
CA ALA A 12 10.87 13.82 -2.33
C ALA A 12 9.49 13.16 -2.54
N ALA A 13 9.48 11.82 -2.62
CA ALA A 13 8.26 11.04 -2.78
C ALA A 13 7.31 11.10 -1.58
N TYR A 14 7.84 11.17 -0.36
CA TYR A 14 7.06 11.36 0.87
C TYR A 14 6.49 12.77 1.01
N ALA A 15 7.12 13.77 0.38
CA ALA A 15 6.66 15.15 0.36
C ALA A 15 5.69 15.46 -0.81
N GLY A 16 5.61 14.57 -1.82
CA GLY A 16 4.82 14.79 -3.04
C GLY A 16 5.55 15.63 -4.11
N GLU A 17 6.83 15.91 -3.90
CA GLU A 17 7.66 16.84 -4.68
C GLU A 17 8.18 16.19 -5.97
N LEU A 18 7.30 16.11 -6.98
CA LEU A 18 7.58 15.45 -8.26
C LEU A 18 8.77 16.08 -9.02
N GLU A 19 8.88 17.41 -9.05
CA GLU A 19 9.98 18.08 -9.77
C GLU A 19 11.35 17.86 -9.10
N LEU A 20 11.38 17.80 -7.76
CA LEU A 20 12.59 17.40 -7.04
C LEU A 20 12.95 15.93 -7.32
N LEU A 21 11.94 15.04 -7.41
CA LEU A 21 12.18 13.64 -7.73
C LEU A 21 12.73 13.46 -9.15
N LYS A 22 12.17 14.17 -10.15
CA LYS A 22 12.70 14.21 -11.53
C LYS A 22 14.16 14.64 -11.54
N TRP A 23 14.48 15.78 -10.92
CA TRP A 23 15.86 16.29 -10.84
C TRP A 23 16.82 15.29 -10.17
N LEU A 24 16.39 14.64 -9.09
CA LEU A 24 17.19 13.59 -8.43
C LEU A 24 17.46 12.40 -9.37
N ARG A 25 16.48 12.01 -10.20
CA ARG A 25 16.62 10.90 -11.15
C ARG A 25 17.49 11.25 -12.36
N GLU A 26 17.43 12.50 -12.84
CA GLU A 26 18.37 13.03 -13.85
C GLU A 26 19.83 13.03 -13.34
N ASN A 27 20.03 13.25 -12.04
CA ASN A 27 21.33 13.20 -11.37
C ASN A 27 21.68 11.80 -10.81
N GLU A 28 21.08 10.74 -11.38
CA GLU A 28 21.35 9.32 -11.09
C GLU A 28 21.13 8.87 -9.61
N TYR A 29 20.45 9.66 -8.77
CA TYR A 29 20.18 9.26 -7.38
C TYR A 29 19.24 8.05 -7.32
N PRO A 30 19.55 7.01 -6.51
CA PRO A 30 18.80 5.75 -6.51
C PRO A 30 17.37 5.93 -6.01
N TRP A 31 16.45 5.11 -6.53
CA TRP A 31 15.03 5.13 -6.18
C TRP A 31 14.76 4.91 -4.68
N ALA A 32 15.48 3.98 -4.04
CA ALA A 32 15.21 3.54 -2.67
C ALA A 32 13.71 3.26 -2.42
N ASP A 33 13.14 3.77 -1.34
CA ASP A 33 11.75 3.53 -0.89
C ASP A 33 10.73 4.54 -1.48
N THR A 34 11.00 5.08 -2.67
CA THR A 34 10.16 6.07 -3.39
C THR A 34 8.70 5.65 -3.49
N CYS A 35 8.43 4.49 -4.10
CA CYS A 35 7.07 4.03 -4.38
C CYS A 35 6.25 3.84 -3.08
N THR A 36 6.84 3.16 -2.09
CA THR A 36 6.25 2.90 -0.79
C THR A 36 5.91 4.19 -0.04
N LYS A 37 6.78 5.21 -0.12
CA LYS A 37 6.57 6.51 0.54
C LYS A 37 5.53 7.37 -0.16
N ALA A 38 5.52 7.41 -1.49
CA ALA A 38 4.46 8.07 -2.25
C ALA A 38 3.09 7.43 -1.95
N ALA A 39 3.03 6.10 -1.94
CA ALA A 39 1.82 5.34 -1.67
C ALA A 39 1.28 5.56 -0.25
N LYS A 40 2.16 5.50 0.76
CA LYS A 40 1.83 5.81 2.16
C LYS A 40 1.39 7.26 2.41
N ARG A 41 1.56 8.16 1.42
CA ARG A 41 1.15 9.57 1.52
C ARG A 41 0.05 9.98 0.55
N GLY A 42 -0.48 9.04 -0.23
CA GLY A 42 -1.56 9.34 -1.18
C GLY A 42 -1.08 10.13 -2.40
N HIS A 43 0.23 10.22 -2.64
CA HIS A 43 0.82 10.99 -3.74
C HIS A 43 0.81 10.17 -5.04
N LEU A 44 -0.40 9.95 -5.57
CA LEU A 44 -0.62 9.13 -6.76
C LEU A 44 0.22 9.61 -7.95
N HIS A 45 0.26 10.92 -8.20
CA HIS A 45 1.01 11.52 -9.31
C HIS A 45 2.53 11.23 -9.25
N VAL A 46 3.08 11.10 -8.03
CA VAL A 46 4.48 10.70 -7.85
C VAL A 46 4.65 9.20 -8.09
N LEU A 47 3.71 8.38 -7.62
CA LEU A 47 3.76 6.93 -7.80
C LEU A 47 3.62 6.53 -9.27
N GLU A 48 2.70 7.17 -10.00
CA GLU A 48 2.51 7.05 -11.45
C GLU A 48 3.82 7.33 -12.19
N TRP A 49 4.37 8.54 -12.02
CA TRP A 49 5.60 8.93 -12.68
C TRP A 49 6.79 8.04 -12.31
N ALA A 50 6.94 7.68 -11.03
CA ALA A 50 8.00 6.78 -10.58
C ALA A 50 7.88 5.40 -11.27
N ARG A 51 6.66 4.87 -11.38
CA ARG A 51 6.40 3.58 -12.01
C ARG A 51 6.72 3.60 -13.50
N GLU A 52 6.29 4.64 -14.23
CA GLU A 52 6.60 4.84 -15.66
C GLU A 52 8.12 4.91 -15.92
N ASN A 53 8.87 5.49 -14.97
CA ASN A 53 10.33 5.64 -15.05
C ASN A 53 11.10 4.41 -14.51
N GLY A 54 10.43 3.28 -14.31
CA GLY A 54 11.05 2.02 -13.91
C GLY A 54 11.50 1.98 -12.45
N ALA A 55 10.84 2.73 -11.56
CA ALA A 55 11.05 2.56 -10.12
C ALA A 55 10.64 1.14 -9.68
N PRO A 56 11.45 0.47 -8.85
CA PRO A 56 11.09 -0.80 -8.26
C PRO A 56 9.90 -0.62 -7.31
N TRP A 57 9.04 -1.63 -7.27
CA TRP A 57 7.97 -1.73 -6.29
C TRP A 57 7.84 -3.17 -5.80
N ASP A 58 7.23 -3.34 -4.63
CA ASP A 58 6.93 -4.61 -3.99
C ASP A 58 5.60 -4.45 -3.21
N ALA A 59 5.22 -5.48 -2.45
CA ALA A 59 3.96 -5.48 -1.70
C ALA A 59 3.89 -4.36 -0.64
N THR A 60 5.02 -3.77 -0.23
CA THR A 60 5.01 -2.64 0.71
C THR A 60 4.34 -1.39 0.13
N VAL A 61 4.24 -1.25 -1.20
CA VAL A 61 3.47 -0.17 -1.85
C VAL A 61 1.98 -0.32 -1.53
N CYS A 62 1.44 -1.52 -1.68
CA CYS A 62 0.07 -1.85 -1.36
C CYS A 62 -0.18 -1.71 0.14
N SER A 63 0.63 -2.34 0.98
CA SER A 63 0.56 -2.24 2.46
C SER A 63 0.69 -0.79 2.96
N GLY A 64 1.51 0.04 2.33
CA GLY A 64 1.68 1.46 2.64
C GLY A 64 0.43 2.29 2.34
N ALA A 65 -0.15 2.13 1.15
CA ALA A 65 -1.41 2.80 0.79
C ALA A 65 -2.59 2.30 1.66
N ALA A 66 -2.66 0.98 1.89
CA ALA A 66 -3.63 0.31 2.74
C ALA A 66 -3.63 0.85 4.17
N TYR A 67 -2.47 0.87 4.83
CA TYR A 67 -2.33 1.36 6.21
C TYR A 67 -2.76 2.83 6.39
N SER A 68 -2.54 3.66 5.36
CA SER A 68 -2.84 5.10 5.42
C SER A 68 -4.18 5.49 4.76
N GLY A 69 -5.01 4.51 4.39
CA GLY A 69 -6.38 4.77 3.90
C GLY A 69 -6.44 5.35 2.48
N HIS A 70 -5.36 5.26 1.73
CA HIS A 70 -5.26 5.83 0.38
C HIS A 70 -5.84 4.88 -0.66
N PHE A 71 -7.15 4.58 -0.54
CA PHE A 71 -7.88 3.62 -1.38
C PHE A 71 -7.67 3.84 -2.88
N HIS A 72 -7.70 5.10 -3.33
CA HIS A 72 -7.46 5.46 -4.74
C HIS A 72 -6.05 5.05 -5.22
N VAL A 73 -5.02 5.15 -4.37
CA VAL A 73 -3.67 4.69 -4.68
C VAL A 73 -3.56 3.18 -4.65
N LEU A 74 -4.14 2.51 -3.64
CA LEU A 74 -4.14 1.04 -3.57
C LEU A 74 -4.81 0.44 -4.82
N LYS A 75 -6.00 0.94 -5.17
CA LYS A 75 -6.74 0.50 -6.36
C LYS A 75 -5.94 0.71 -7.64
N TRP A 76 -5.29 1.88 -7.79
CA TRP A 76 -4.43 2.15 -8.94
C TRP A 76 -3.23 1.20 -8.99
N ALA A 77 -2.54 0.99 -7.86
CA ALA A 77 -1.34 0.14 -7.80
C ALA A 77 -1.67 -1.30 -8.21
N LEU A 78 -2.74 -1.88 -7.66
CA LEU A 78 -3.21 -3.22 -7.99
C LEU A 78 -3.65 -3.35 -9.46
N THR A 79 -4.38 -2.35 -9.98
CA THR A 79 -4.79 -2.32 -11.40
C THR A 79 -3.57 -2.28 -12.35
N ASN A 80 -2.44 -1.71 -11.90
CA ASN A 80 -1.19 -1.65 -12.64
C ASN A 80 -0.21 -2.81 -12.31
N GLY A 81 -0.67 -3.87 -11.63
CA GLY A 81 0.11 -5.06 -11.35
C GLY A 81 1.15 -4.90 -10.23
N ALA A 82 0.92 -4.01 -9.26
CA ALA A 82 1.67 -4.05 -8.01
C ALA A 82 1.35 -5.36 -7.28
N PRO A 83 2.36 -6.10 -6.77
CA PRO A 83 2.10 -7.28 -5.97
C PRO A 83 1.41 -6.87 -4.66
N TRP A 84 0.64 -7.80 -4.11
CA TRP A 84 0.11 -7.73 -2.76
C TRP A 84 0.32 -9.06 -2.06
N ASP A 85 0.36 -9.00 -0.74
CA ASP A 85 0.53 -10.11 0.16
C ASP A 85 -0.41 -9.93 1.36
N VAL A 86 -0.34 -10.86 2.31
CA VAL A 86 -1.20 -10.84 3.50
C VAL A 86 -1.01 -9.58 4.36
N GLN A 87 0.19 -8.98 4.30
CA GLN A 87 0.48 -7.70 4.95
C GLN A 87 -0.35 -6.55 4.39
N THR A 88 -0.90 -6.65 3.16
CA THR A 88 -1.80 -5.64 2.61
C THR A 88 -3.16 -5.64 3.32
N ALA A 89 -3.75 -6.82 3.54
CA ALA A 89 -5.01 -6.97 4.27
C ALA A 89 -4.84 -6.61 5.76
N LEU A 90 -3.80 -7.15 6.41
CA LEU A 90 -3.41 -6.79 7.77
C LEU A 90 -3.18 -5.28 7.92
N SER A 91 -2.49 -4.63 6.97
CA SER A 91 -2.28 -3.17 7.00
C SER A 91 -3.58 -2.37 6.98
N CYS A 92 -4.59 -2.80 6.22
CA CYS A 92 -5.92 -2.16 6.25
C CYS A 92 -6.55 -2.26 7.65
N VAL A 93 -6.47 -3.44 8.27
CA VAL A 93 -6.99 -3.70 9.63
C VAL A 93 -6.24 -2.86 10.68
N LEU A 94 -4.91 -2.84 10.63
CA LEU A 94 -4.07 -2.07 11.56
C LEU A 94 -4.31 -0.55 11.47
N GLY A 95 -4.67 -0.06 10.29
CA GLY A 95 -4.98 1.35 10.01
C GLY A 95 -6.45 1.79 10.23
N ASP A 96 -7.35 0.92 10.69
CA ASP A 96 -8.82 1.13 10.75
C ASP A 96 -9.45 1.48 9.38
N GLN A 97 -8.92 0.87 8.30
CA GLN A 97 -9.30 1.13 6.90
C GLN A 97 -10.24 0.06 6.35
N LEU A 98 -11.40 -0.08 6.98
CA LEU A 98 -12.36 -1.17 6.77
C LEU A 98 -12.84 -1.34 5.32
N GLU A 99 -13.24 -0.24 4.67
CA GLU A 99 -13.74 -0.28 3.29
C GLU A 99 -12.65 -0.78 2.32
N THR A 100 -11.41 -0.35 2.56
CA THR A 100 -10.22 -0.78 1.82
C THR A 100 -9.95 -2.27 2.06
N ALA A 101 -10.08 -2.76 3.30
CA ALA A 101 -9.91 -4.17 3.64
C ALA A 101 -10.97 -5.06 2.95
N ILE A 102 -12.25 -4.72 3.09
CA ILE A 102 -13.37 -5.46 2.48
C ILE A 102 -13.24 -5.47 0.96
N TRP A 103 -12.85 -4.35 0.35
CA TRP A 103 -12.61 -4.30 -1.09
C TRP A 103 -11.43 -5.20 -1.48
N ALA A 104 -10.31 -5.17 -0.76
CA ALA A 104 -9.14 -5.99 -1.07
C ALA A 104 -9.44 -7.50 -0.98
N ILE A 105 -10.07 -7.95 0.11
CA ILE A 105 -10.46 -9.37 0.31
C ILE A 105 -11.37 -9.84 -0.83
N ARG A 106 -12.39 -9.04 -1.20
CA ARG A 106 -13.31 -9.36 -2.32
C ARG A 106 -12.65 -9.45 -3.70
N HIS A 107 -11.42 -8.95 -3.84
CA HIS A 107 -10.64 -9.04 -5.09
C HIS A 107 -9.50 -10.06 -5.00
N GLY A 108 -9.50 -10.93 -3.97
CA GLY A 108 -8.53 -12.00 -3.81
C GLY A 108 -7.25 -11.61 -3.08
N ALA A 109 -7.30 -10.61 -2.19
CA ALA A 109 -6.18 -10.35 -1.28
C ALA A 109 -6.00 -11.55 -0.35
N PRO A 110 -4.78 -12.12 -0.22
CA PRO A 110 -4.52 -13.18 0.74
C PRO A 110 -4.67 -12.67 2.17
N VAL A 111 -5.10 -13.57 3.05
CA VAL A 111 -5.47 -13.34 4.45
C VAL A 111 -5.05 -14.53 5.29
N ASP A 112 -4.72 -14.30 6.55
CA ASP A 112 -4.27 -15.31 7.51
C ASP A 112 -4.90 -15.11 8.90
N GLU A 113 -4.56 -16.01 9.82
CA GLU A 113 -4.99 -15.99 11.22
C GLU A 113 -4.56 -14.70 11.94
N GLU A 114 -3.40 -14.12 11.63
CA GLU A 114 -2.96 -12.83 12.21
C GLU A 114 -3.87 -11.68 11.74
N THR A 115 -4.20 -11.64 10.45
CA THR A 115 -5.15 -10.66 9.88
C THR A 115 -6.51 -10.75 10.54
N TYR A 116 -6.97 -11.98 10.84
CA TYR A 116 -8.20 -12.26 11.54
C TYR A 116 -8.17 -11.80 13.00
N ASP A 117 -7.19 -12.25 13.80
CA ASP A 117 -7.04 -11.89 15.21
C ASP A 117 -6.89 -10.37 15.41
N ALA A 118 -6.17 -9.70 14.50
CA ALA A 118 -6.02 -8.25 14.51
C ALA A 118 -7.35 -7.52 14.26
N ALA A 119 -8.26 -8.08 13.46
CA ALA A 119 -9.57 -7.52 13.17
C ALA A 119 -10.54 -7.73 14.33
N VAL A 120 -10.57 -8.93 14.91
CA VAL A 120 -11.35 -9.25 16.12
C VAL A 120 -10.95 -8.35 17.29
N THR A 121 -9.64 -8.26 17.56
CA THR A 121 -9.09 -7.45 18.66
C THR A 121 -9.42 -5.95 18.52
N ARG A 122 -9.56 -5.44 17.29
CA ARG A 122 -9.86 -4.02 17.03
C ARG A 122 -11.34 -3.64 17.13
N GLY A 123 -12.25 -4.62 17.16
CA GLY A 123 -13.56 -4.53 17.81
C GLY A 123 -14.64 -3.62 17.18
N HIS A 124 -15.85 -4.18 17.06
CA HIS A 124 -17.13 -3.50 16.78
C HIS A 124 -17.34 -2.81 15.42
N ARG A 125 -16.31 -2.28 14.74
CA ARG A 125 -16.53 -1.53 13.48
C ARG A 125 -16.61 -2.41 12.21
N TRP A 126 -16.14 -3.66 12.27
CA TRP A 126 -16.20 -4.65 11.18
C TRP A 126 -17.59 -5.31 10.95
N THR A 127 -18.55 -5.13 11.86
CA THR A 127 -19.89 -5.76 11.80
C THR A 127 -20.96 -4.65 11.77
N PRO A 128 -21.76 -4.52 10.69
CA PRO A 128 -22.91 -5.41 10.48
C PRO A 128 -22.98 -6.12 9.10
N PHE A 129 -22.01 -5.93 8.21
CA PHE A 129 -21.95 -6.64 6.91
C PHE A 129 -21.27 -8.02 6.97
N ALA A 130 -20.97 -8.51 8.17
CA ALA A 130 -20.00 -9.56 8.38
C ALA A 130 -20.46 -10.96 7.94
N GLU A 131 -21.77 -11.23 7.87
CA GLU A 131 -22.32 -12.52 7.41
C GLU A 131 -21.66 -12.98 6.09
N ASN A 132 -21.46 -12.08 5.13
CA ASN A 132 -20.85 -12.42 3.83
C ASN A 132 -19.31 -12.44 3.82
N VAL A 133 -18.62 -12.03 4.89
CA VAL A 133 -17.14 -12.11 4.99
C VAL A 133 -16.73 -13.38 5.71
N TRP A 134 -17.54 -13.87 6.66
CA TRP A 134 -17.33 -15.16 7.31
C TRP A 134 -17.32 -16.31 6.31
N ASP A 135 -18.30 -16.37 5.40
CA ASP A 135 -18.38 -17.39 4.34
C ASP A 135 -17.11 -17.36 3.45
N ILE A 136 -16.69 -16.17 3.00
CA ILE A 136 -15.50 -15.98 2.14
C ILE A 136 -14.19 -16.43 2.82
N LEU A 137 -14.11 -16.37 4.15
CA LEU A 137 -12.90 -16.73 4.90
C LEU A 137 -12.85 -18.19 5.34
N MET A 138 -13.99 -18.91 5.35
CA MET A 138 -14.11 -20.24 5.95
C MET A 138 -14.48 -21.36 4.95
N ASP A 139 -14.85 -21.04 3.71
CA ASP A 139 -15.27 -22.03 2.70
C ASP A 139 -14.11 -22.86 2.09
N ASP A 140 -12.84 -22.54 2.36
CA ASP A 140 -11.64 -23.18 1.75
C ASP A 140 -10.66 -23.82 2.78
N TRP A 141 -11.13 -24.23 3.97
CA TRP A 141 -10.35 -24.98 4.99
C TRP A 141 -10.91 -26.37 5.31
#